data_AF-A0A9E3EH29-F1
#
_entry.id   AF-A0A9E3EH29-F1
#
_cell.length_a   1.000
_cell.length_b   1.000
_cell.length_c   1.000
_cell.angle_alpha   90.00
_cell.angle_beta   90.00
_cell.angle_gamma   90.00
#
_symmetry.space_group_name_H-M   'P 1'
#
loop_
_entity.id
_entity.type
_entity.pdbx_description
1 polymer ?
#
loop_
_entity_poly.entity_id
_entity_poly.type
_entity_poly.pdbx_seq_one_letter_code
_entity_poly.pdbx_strand_id
1 'polypeptide(L)'
;MIRVVVGHGRFMRQMRVPFWALALVGGAVALLGFLLLAFVASLAIFIIPACLIGAGAAHWLGRSGNSAREPIFTRNRWPPDPNVIEGEYRVLDERRR
;
A
#
# COMPACT_ATOMS: atom_id res chain seq x y z
N MET A 1 21.91 17.34 38.78
CA MET A 1 20.96 18.47 38.76
C MET A 1 21.22 19.28 37.51
N ILE A 2 20.19 19.60 36.73
CA ILE A 2 20.34 20.34 35.47
C ILE A 2 19.92 21.79 35.72
N ARG A 3 20.71 22.76 35.23
CA ARG A 3 20.35 24.17 35.27
C ARG A 3 19.76 24.54 33.92
N VAL A 4 18.49 24.92 33.92
CA VAL A 4 17.81 25.41 32.74
C VAL A 4 17.62 26.91 32.90
N VAL A 5 18.07 27.67 31.92
CA VAL A 5 17.88 29.12 31.89
C VAL A 5 16.69 29.37 30.96
N VAL A 6 15.58 29.86 31.53
CA VAL A 6 14.36 30.12 30.78
C VAL A 6 14.10 31.63 30.82
N GLY A 7 13.94 32.24 29.64
CA GLY A 7 13.67 33.67 29.47
C GLY A 7 14.33 34.24 28.20
N HIS A 8 13.90 35.43 27.78
CA HIS A 8 14.51 36.22 26.71
C HIS A 8 14.89 37.61 27.26
N GLY A 9 16.13 38.05 27.02
CA GLY A 9 16.61 39.37 27.47
C GLY A 9 16.86 39.49 28.98
N ARG A 10 16.48 40.63 29.58
CA ARG A 10 16.78 40.97 31.01
C ARG A 10 16.07 40.11 32.06
N PHE A 11 15.11 39.27 31.65
CA PHE A 11 14.36 38.38 32.54
C PHE A 11 14.80 36.91 32.37
N MET A 12 16.11 36.64 32.40
CA MET A 12 16.60 35.26 32.46
C MET A 12 16.44 34.71 33.87
N ARG A 13 15.52 33.75 34.04
CA ARG A 13 15.31 33.04 35.30
C ARG A 13 16.00 31.68 35.24
N GLN A 14 16.98 31.47 36.11
CA GLN A 14 17.67 30.19 36.24
C GLN A 14 16.86 29.26 37.14
N MET A 15 16.27 28.22 36.55
CA MET A 15 15.57 27.17 37.29
C MET A 15 16.46 25.92 37.40
N ARG A 16 16.43 25.30 38.58
CA ARG A 16 17.08 24.00 38.80
C ARG A 16 16.04 22.91 38.55
N VAL A 17 16.28 22.07 37.55
CA VAL A 17 15.41 20.95 37.21
C VAL A 17 16.01 19.68 37.85
N PRO A 18 15.24 18.95 38.68
CA PRO A 18 15.69 17.69 39.24
C PRO A 18 15.83 16.65 38.12
N PHE A 19 16.80 15.73 38.24
CA PHE A 19 17.06 14.76 37.17
C PHE A 19 15.86 13.84 36.91
N TRP A 20 15.04 13.58 37.94
CA TRP A 20 13.80 12.82 37.82
C TRP A 20 12.78 13.46 36.87
N ALA A 21 12.83 14.78 36.66
CA ALA A 21 11.94 15.43 35.70
C ALA A 21 12.17 14.95 34.26
N LEU A 22 13.42 14.62 33.89
CA LEU A 22 13.72 14.01 32.59
C LEU A 22 13.13 12.60 32.47
N ALA A 23 13.22 11.81 33.54
CA ALA A 23 12.62 10.48 33.57
C ALA A 23 11.09 10.55 33.45
N LEU A 24 10.46 11.54 34.09
CA LEU A 24 9.02 11.77 33.98
C LEU A 24 8.61 12.22 32.56
N VAL A 25 9.35 13.14 31.95
CA VAL A 25 9.09 13.57 30.57
C VAL A 25 9.29 12.40 29.60
N GLY A 26 10.38 11.65 29.74
CA GLY A 26 10.64 10.46 28.92
C GLY A 26 9.54 9.41 29.07
N GLY A 27 9.11 9.14 30.31
CA GLY A 27 8.02 8.22 30.59
C GLY A 27 6.68 8.68 29.99
N ALA A 28 6.37 9.98 30.09
CA ALA A 28 5.16 10.55 29.49
C ALA A 28 5.17 10.42 27.96
N VAL A 29 6.31 10.68 27.31
CA VAL A 29 6.47 10.51 25.85
C VAL A 29 6.31 9.05 25.45
N ALA A 30 6.90 8.12 26.20
CA ALA A 30 6.76 6.68 25.95
C ALA A 30 5.29 6.23 26.07
N LEU A 31 4.60 6.63 27.14
CA LEU A 31 3.17 6.36 27.35
C LEU A 31 2.32 6.91 26.22
N LEU A 32 2.58 8.14 25.78
CA LEU A 32 1.88 8.76 24.66
C LEU A 32 2.12 7.97 23.36
N GLY A 33 3.35 7.50 23.13
CA GLY A 33 3.70 6.65 21.99
C GLY A 33 2.93 5.32 22.01
N PHE A 34 2.88 4.65 23.17
CA PHE A 34 2.07 3.43 23.32
C PHE A 34 0.57 3.68 23.11
N LEU A 35 0.06 4.80 23.60
CA LEU A 35 -1.34 5.18 23.41
C LEU A 35 -1.66 5.40 21.92
N LEU A 36 -0.79 6.11 21.20
CA LEU A 36 -0.89 6.31 19.75
C LEU A 36 -0.81 4.97 18.99
N LEU A 37 0.12 4.10 19.37
CA LEU A 37 0.26 2.78 18.76
C LEU A 37 -1.01 1.95 18.96
N ALA A 38 -1.55 1.93 20.17
CA ALA A 38 -2.81 1.24 20.49
C ALA A 38 -3.99 1.84 19.71
N PHE A 39 -4.05 3.15 19.57
CA PHE A 39 -5.06 3.84 18.78
C PHE A 39 -5.00 3.44 17.30
N VAL A 40 -3.82 3.46 16.69
CA VAL A 40 -3.62 3.05 15.28
C VAL A 40 -3.95 1.56 15.10
N ALA A 41 -3.53 0.71 16.04
CA ALA A 41 -3.86 -0.71 16.01
C ALA A 41 -5.38 -0.94 16.09
N SER A 42 -6.08 -0.20 16.95
CA SER A 42 -7.55 -0.23 17.02
C SER A 42 -8.19 0.25 15.72
N LEU A 43 -7.68 1.34 15.14
CA LEU A 43 -8.16 1.85 13.85
C LEU A 43 -8.02 0.82 12.72
N ALA A 44 -6.92 0.05 12.72
CA ALA A 44 -6.70 -1.00 11.73
C ALA A 44 -7.78 -2.11 11.79
N ILE A 45 -8.34 -2.39 12.97
CA ILE A 45 -9.45 -3.35 13.13
C ILE A 45 -10.69 -2.91 12.34
N PHE A 46 -10.91 -1.61 12.16
CA PHE A 46 -12.03 -1.09 11.37
C PHE A 46 -11.68 -0.91 9.89
N ILE A 47 -10.46 -0.43 9.60
CA ILE A 47 -10.02 -0.17 8.23
C ILE A 47 -9.89 -1.47 7.44
N ILE A 48 -9.30 -2.52 8.02
CA ILE A 48 -9.05 -3.77 7.30
C ILE A 48 -10.36 -4.40 6.79
N PRO A 49 -11.42 -4.57 7.62
CA PRO A 49 -12.72 -5.05 7.13
C PRO A 49 -13.35 -4.12 6.09
N ALA A 50 -13.28 -2.81 6.29
CA ALA A 50 -13.82 -1.85 5.33
C ALA A 50 -13.11 -1.97 3.96
N CYS A 51 -11.79 -2.12 3.95
CA CYS A 51 -11.00 -2.35 2.74
C CYS A 51 -11.32 -3.70 2.11
N LEU A 52 -11.52 -4.77 2.89
CA LEU A 52 -11.91 -6.09 2.36
C LEU A 52 -13.29 -6.05 1.70
N ILE A 53 -14.26 -5.39 2.34
CA ILE A 53 -15.61 -5.20 1.77
C ILE A 53 -15.53 -4.35 0.50
N GLY A 54 -14.78 -3.25 0.52
CA GLY A 54 -14.58 -2.39 -0.65
C GLY A 54 -13.90 -3.13 -1.81
N ALA A 55 -12.86 -3.92 -1.53
CA ALA A 55 -12.17 -4.74 -2.53
C ALA A 55 -13.08 -5.84 -3.10
N GLY A 56 -13.89 -6.49 -2.26
CA GLY A 56 -14.90 -7.46 -2.69
C GLY A 56 -15.96 -6.83 -3.60
N ALA A 57 -16.46 -5.65 -3.23
CA ALA A 57 -17.42 -4.90 -4.04
C ALA A 57 -16.82 -4.45 -5.38
N ALA A 58 -15.58 -3.95 -5.38
CA ALA A 58 -14.88 -3.58 -6.62
C ALA A 58 -14.63 -4.79 -7.53
N HIS A 59 -14.27 -5.94 -6.97
CA HIS A 59 -14.09 -7.19 -7.72
C HIS A 59 -15.41 -7.68 -8.32
N TRP A 60 -16.52 -7.57 -7.59
CA TRP A 60 -17.85 -7.94 -8.10
C TRP A 60 -18.34 -6.98 -9.20
N LEU A 61 -18.14 -5.67 -9.02
CA LEU A 61 -18.51 -4.66 -10.01
C LEU A 61 -17.65 -4.75 -11.29
N GLY A 62 -16.37 -5.05 -11.15
CA GLY A 62 -15.46 -5.33 -12.27
C GLY A 62 -15.81 -6.61 -13.04
N ARG A 63 -16.50 -7.57 -12.41
CA ARG A 63 -17.01 -8.78 -13.06
C ARG A 63 -18.26 -8.52 -13.91
N SER A 64 -19.09 -7.54 -13.54
CA SER A 64 -20.21 -7.06 -14.35
C SER A 64 -19.82 -6.06 -15.45
N GLY A 65 -18.63 -5.45 -15.35
CA GLY A 65 -18.22 -4.33 -16.20
C GLY A 65 -17.04 -4.60 -17.15
N ASN A 66 -16.60 -5.85 -17.34
CA ASN A 66 -15.38 -6.09 -18.12
C ASN A 66 -15.44 -7.29 -19.08
N SER A 67 -16.39 -7.22 -20.01
CA SER A 67 -16.20 -7.75 -21.38
C SER A 67 -15.30 -6.83 -22.23
N ALA A 68 -14.62 -5.84 -21.64
CA ALA A 68 -13.90 -4.78 -22.34
C ALA A 68 -12.42 -4.63 -21.91
N ARG A 69 -11.81 -5.69 -21.39
CA ARG A 69 -10.35 -5.81 -21.34
C ARG A 69 -9.89 -6.70 -22.48
N GLU A 70 -10.20 -6.27 -23.70
CA GLU A 70 -9.45 -6.69 -24.87
C GLU A 70 -7.98 -6.29 -24.64
N PRO A 71 -7.01 -7.22 -24.66
CA PRO A 71 -5.62 -6.82 -24.79
C PRO A 71 -5.47 -6.10 -26.14
N ILE A 72 -4.89 -4.91 -26.11
CA ILE A 72 -4.63 -3.99 -27.25
C ILE A 72 -3.57 -4.57 -28.21
N PHE A 73 -3.42 -5.89 -28.26
CA PHE A 73 -2.50 -6.59 -29.13
C PHE A 73 -3.23 -7.16 -30.36
N THR A 74 -3.24 -6.31 -31.38
CA THR A 74 -2.99 -6.63 -32.79
C THR A 74 -4.04 -7.43 -33.57
N ARG A 75 -4.88 -6.69 -34.31
CA ARG A 75 -4.86 -6.63 -35.77
C ARG A 75 -4.06 -7.77 -36.46
N ASN A 76 -4.74 -8.85 -36.82
CA ASN A 76 -4.53 -9.50 -38.12
C ASN A 76 -5.78 -10.28 -38.55
N ARG A 77 -6.56 -9.64 -39.42
CA ARG A 77 -7.49 -10.29 -40.35
C ARG A 77 -6.66 -11.14 -41.33
N TRP A 78 -6.82 -12.46 -41.32
CA TRP A 78 -6.82 -13.30 -42.52
C TRP A 78 -7.53 -14.63 -42.15
N PRO A 79 -8.31 -15.26 -43.06
CA PRO A 79 -9.32 -16.26 -42.74
C PRO A 79 -8.69 -17.57 -42.25
N PRO A 80 -9.49 -18.43 -41.59
CA PRO A 80 -8.98 -19.67 -41.01
C PRO A 80 -8.64 -20.63 -42.14
N ASP A 81 -7.35 -20.79 -42.40
CA ASP A 81 -6.86 -21.88 -43.24
C ASP A 81 -7.07 -23.18 -42.45
N PRO A 82 -7.95 -24.09 -42.87
CA PRO A 82 -8.44 -25.19 -42.03
C PRO A 82 -7.41 -26.31 -41.83
N ASN A 83 -6.16 -26.13 -42.26
CA ASN A 83 -5.15 -27.19 -42.30
C ASN A 83 -4.00 -27.03 -41.30
N VAL A 84 -4.10 -26.10 -40.34
CA VAL A 84 -3.09 -25.93 -39.29
C VAL A 84 -3.55 -26.64 -38.01
N ILE A 85 -3.17 -27.91 -37.87
CA ILE A 85 -3.27 -28.65 -36.61
C ILE A 85 -2.02 -28.31 -35.79
N GLU A 86 -2.22 -27.68 -34.64
CA GLU A 86 -1.15 -27.30 -33.71
C GLU A 86 -0.24 -28.50 -33.41
N GLY A 87 1.01 -28.48 -33.88
CA GLY A 87 2.07 -29.36 -33.38
C GLY A 87 2.92 -30.12 -34.40
N GLU A 88 2.57 -30.17 -35.68
CA GLU A 88 3.46 -30.78 -36.70
C GLU A 88 3.77 -29.80 -37.83
N TYR A 89 4.99 -29.27 -37.86
CA TYR A 89 5.56 -28.67 -39.06
C TYR A 89 5.79 -29.75 -40.11
N ARG A 90 4.76 -30.08 -40.90
CA ARG A 90 4.97 -30.77 -42.17
C ARG A 90 5.11 -29.73 -43.25
N VAL A 91 6.36 -29.42 -43.59
CA VAL A 91 6.72 -28.69 -44.81
C VAL A 91 6.23 -29.54 -45.98
N LEU A 92 5.08 -29.15 -46.55
CA LEU A 92 4.61 -29.69 -47.82
C LEU A 92 5.52 -29.12 -48.91
N ASP A 93 6.43 -29.98 -49.36
CA ASP A 93 7.36 -29.70 -50.45
C ASP A 93 6.54 -29.42 -51.73
N GLU A 94 6.57 -28.16 -52.15
CA GLU A 94 5.84 -27.67 -53.31
C GLU A 94 6.57 -28.12 -54.59
N ARG A 95 6.40 -29.40 -54.94
CA ARG A 95 6.96 -29.95 -56.18
C ARG A 95 6.18 -31.14 -56.70
N ARG A 96 5.13 -30.88 -57.49
CA ARG A 96 4.99 -31.44 -58.85
C ARG A 96 3.65 -31.07 -59.51
N ARG A 97 3.81 -30.38 -60.65
CA ARG A 97 3.04 -30.40 -61.90
C ARG A 97 1.60 -29.91 -61.88
#